data_AF-U7V2S2-F1
#
_entry.id   AF-U7V2S2-F1
#
_cell.length_a   1.000
_cell.length_b   1.000
_cell.length_c   1.000
_cell.angle_alpha   90.00
_cell.angle_beta   90.00
_cell.angle_gamma   90.00
#
_symmetry.space_group_name_H-M   'P 1'
#
loop_
_entity.id
_entity.type
_entity.pdbx_description
1 polymer ?
#
loop_
_entity_poly.entity_id
_entity_poly.type
_entity_poly.pdbx_seq_one_letter_code
_entity_poly.pdbx_strand_id
1 'polypeptide(L)'
;MGHLVADMYLSAANSTGRTPADIGIVNPGGLRDEFPGGLRTSLDTAVSDVTVAQALNVTPFANNLWTTTLTGAQLKQVLEEQWQTTADGAQTSRAYLQLGLSSNVSYTFTGARDSSGHATLNNNIDEIFIDGKKVTDDQQITVAIPSFLLGGGDNFRTLSQGMDAKDTALVDSDAFQSYLKGEGTISPRFNKQAVKISDVADSYDASGNLTFTASELNVDSFKAPAIEKLSVSVDGVELGTASVEGGTAKVDVPLAGKVAAGEHVVMLKDAATGTEAHLTVTVGGKKAVAFPDVPAGSLFYNEITWMQQEGITTGWEDGTFRPYDSVSRHHMPNIGIRERNIFWMRCIKFWFLCHL
;
A
#
# COMPACT_ATOMS: atom_id res chain seq x y z
N MET A 1 -15.60 12.29 4.56
CA MET A 1 -15.54 13.48 3.69
C MET A 1 -14.38 13.42 2.71
N GLY A 2 -13.13 13.13 3.14
CA GLY A 2 -11.97 13.05 2.25
C GLY A 2 -12.16 12.20 0.99
N HIS A 3 -12.71 10.99 1.12
CA HIS A 3 -13.03 10.13 -0.03
C HIS A 3 -13.96 10.82 -1.04
N LEU A 4 -15.06 11.43 -0.56
CA LEU A 4 -16.07 12.08 -1.41
C LEU A 4 -15.48 13.26 -2.21
N VAL A 5 -14.64 14.08 -1.55
CA VAL A 5 -14.02 15.23 -2.21
C VAL A 5 -12.90 14.79 -3.16
N ALA A 6 -12.15 13.74 -2.83
CA ALA A 6 -11.16 13.19 -3.74
C ALA A 6 -11.81 12.56 -5.00
N ASP A 7 -12.94 11.87 -4.86
CA ASP A 7 -13.74 11.40 -6.00
C ASP A 7 -14.23 12.57 -6.86
N MET A 8 -14.64 13.68 -6.25
CA MET A 8 -14.98 14.91 -6.97
C MET A 8 -13.80 15.43 -7.78
N TYR A 9 -12.59 15.52 -7.21
CA TYR A 9 -11.40 16.00 -7.92
C TYR A 9 -11.14 15.18 -9.18
N LEU A 10 -11.20 13.84 -9.06
CA LEU A 10 -11.04 12.92 -10.17
C LEU A 10 -12.13 13.10 -11.24
N SER A 11 -13.40 13.10 -10.82
CA SER A 11 -14.56 13.25 -11.71
C SER A 11 -14.55 14.58 -12.46
N ALA A 12 -14.27 15.68 -11.76
CA ALA A 12 -14.24 17.02 -12.31
C ALA A 12 -13.10 17.18 -13.34
N ALA A 13 -11.89 16.72 -13.03
CA ALA A 13 -10.77 16.74 -13.98
C ALA A 13 -11.12 15.99 -15.29
N ASN A 14 -11.68 14.79 -15.14
CA ASN A 14 -12.06 13.94 -16.27
C ASN A 14 -13.24 14.49 -17.09
N SER A 15 -14.15 15.25 -16.46
CA SER A 15 -15.29 15.88 -17.15
C SER A 15 -14.88 16.94 -18.18
N THR A 16 -13.69 17.52 -18.04
CA THR A 16 -13.19 18.55 -18.97
C THR A 16 -12.82 18.00 -20.34
N GLY A 17 -12.45 16.71 -20.42
CA GLY A 17 -11.88 16.07 -21.61
C GLY A 17 -10.51 16.61 -22.04
N ARG A 18 -9.88 17.49 -21.25
CA ARG A 18 -8.61 18.18 -21.61
C ARG A 18 -7.43 17.74 -20.75
N THR A 19 -7.70 17.46 -19.48
CA THR A 19 -6.70 17.15 -18.45
C THR A 19 -7.19 15.95 -17.64
N PRO A 20 -7.26 14.75 -18.23
CA PRO A 20 -7.70 13.58 -17.50
C PRO A 20 -6.72 13.24 -16.38
N ALA A 21 -7.23 12.70 -15.28
CA ALA A 21 -6.46 12.23 -14.15
C ALA A 21 -6.79 10.76 -13.85
N ASP A 22 -5.81 10.06 -13.28
CA ASP A 22 -5.91 8.67 -12.85
C ASP A 22 -6.48 8.59 -11.43
N ILE A 23 -6.12 9.53 -10.55
CA ILE A 23 -6.56 9.58 -9.16
C ILE A 23 -6.83 11.01 -8.68
N GLY A 24 -7.65 11.17 -7.64
CA GLY A 24 -7.87 12.43 -6.94
C GLY A 24 -7.25 12.41 -5.54
N ILE A 25 -6.67 13.54 -5.11
CA ILE A 25 -6.06 13.68 -3.77
C ILE A 25 -6.51 15.00 -3.14
N VAL A 26 -6.87 14.95 -1.85
CA VAL A 26 -7.15 16.15 -1.05
C VAL A 26 -6.57 16.02 0.36
N ASN A 27 -6.05 17.13 0.91
CA ASN A 27 -5.57 17.18 2.28
C ASN A 27 -6.73 17.43 3.26
N PRO A 28 -6.64 16.93 4.50
CA PRO A 28 -7.70 17.11 5.48
C PRO A 28 -7.87 18.59 5.88
N GLY A 29 -6.79 19.39 5.81
CA GLY A 29 -6.84 20.84 6.10
C GLY A 29 -7.69 21.66 5.14
N GLY A 30 -7.85 21.18 3.89
CA GLY A 30 -8.71 21.78 2.87
C GLY A 30 -10.20 21.54 3.09
N LEU A 31 -10.57 20.58 3.93
CA LEU A 31 -11.95 20.22 4.24
C LEU A 31 -12.36 20.92 5.53
N ARG A 32 -13.41 21.74 5.46
CA ARG A 32 -13.77 22.65 6.58
C ARG A 32 -15.11 22.35 7.22
N ASP A 33 -15.85 21.38 6.68
CA ASP A 33 -17.16 20.96 7.20
C ASP A 33 -17.51 19.51 6.80
N GLU A 34 -18.57 18.98 7.41
CA GLU A 34 -19.10 17.63 7.16
C GLU A 34 -20.61 17.61 6.84
N PHE A 35 -21.12 16.44 6.41
CA PHE A 35 -22.55 16.14 6.23
C PHE A 35 -22.96 14.91 7.06
N PRO A 36 -24.23 14.80 7.50
CA PRO A 36 -25.19 15.88 7.65
C PRO A 36 -24.83 16.76 8.85
N GLY A 37 -24.81 18.07 8.64
CA GLY A 37 -24.49 19.00 9.72
C GLY A 37 -22.98 19.10 9.93
N GLY A 38 -22.49 20.33 9.82
CA GLY A 38 -21.09 20.66 9.98
C GLY A 38 -20.53 20.43 11.38
N LEU A 39 -19.31 20.94 11.62
CA LEU A 39 -18.57 20.96 12.91
C LEU A 39 -19.36 21.55 14.12
N ARG A 40 -20.64 21.92 13.96
CA ARG A 40 -21.46 22.67 14.92
C ARG A 40 -22.87 22.11 15.17
N THR A 41 -23.22 20.92 14.67
CA THR A 41 -24.54 20.30 14.91
C THR A 41 -24.45 18.79 15.18
N SER A 42 -25.52 18.18 15.73
CA SER A 42 -25.56 16.74 16.01
C SER A 42 -25.61 15.90 14.73
N LEU A 43 -24.73 14.89 14.64
CA LEU A 43 -24.63 13.93 13.52
C LEU A 43 -25.85 12.99 13.40
N ASP A 44 -26.73 12.96 14.40
CA ASP A 44 -28.01 12.22 14.35
C ASP A 44 -29.10 12.94 13.55
N THR A 45 -28.87 14.19 13.14
CA THR A 45 -29.86 14.94 12.37
C THR A 45 -29.83 14.45 10.92
N ALA A 46 -30.87 13.71 10.51
CA ALA A 46 -31.06 13.39 9.10
C ALA A 46 -31.27 14.69 8.31
N VAL A 47 -30.42 14.96 7.33
CA VAL A 47 -30.59 16.07 6.39
C VAL A 47 -31.14 15.47 5.10
N SER A 48 -32.34 15.90 4.69
CA SER A 48 -32.97 15.45 3.44
C SER A 48 -32.28 16.06 2.21
N ASP A 49 -31.75 17.28 2.34
CA ASP A 49 -31.21 18.05 1.22
C ASP A 49 -29.88 18.70 1.59
N VAL A 50 -28.84 18.42 0.80
CA VAL A 50 -27.56 19.16 0.89
C VAL A 50 -27.71 20.50 0.18
N THR A 51 -27.59 21.58 0.94
CA THR A 51 -27.67 22.95 0.39
C THR A 51 -26.34 23.38 -0.23
N VAL A 52 -26.41 24.36 -1.14
CA VAL A 52 -25.21 25.02 -1.71
C VAL A 52 -24.32 25.60 -0.60
N ALA A 53 -24.91 26.22 0.42
CA ALA A 53 -24.15 26.78 1.55
C ALA A 53 -23.36 25.69 2.29
N GLN A 54 -23.96 24.52 2.51
CA GLN A 54 -23.27 23.39 3.14
C GLN A 54 -22.14 22.86 2.25
N ALA A 55 -22.36 22.73 0.94
CA ALA A 55 -21.30 22.31 0.01
C ALA A 55 -20.12 23.31 -0.01
N LEU A 56 -20.41 24.61 -0.05
CA LEU A 56 -19.40 25.67 0.01
C LEU A 56 -18.63 25.67 1.33
N ASN A 57 -19.27 25.34 2.45
CA ASN A 57 -18.59 25.24 3.73
C ASN A 57 -17.56 24.11 3.77
N VAL A 58 -17.76 23.01 3.01
CA VAL A 58 -16.78 21.91 2.95
C VAL A 58 -15.52 22.35 2.22
N THR A 59 -15.65 23.03 1.08
CA THR A 59 -14.54 23.51 0.23
C THR A 59 -14.57 25.05 0.08
N PRO A 60 -14.33 25.83 1.15
CA PRO A 60 -14.56 27.27 1.16
C PRO A 60 -13.42 28.10 0.57
N PHE A 61 -12.30 27.45 0.22
CA PHE A 61 -11.09 28.13 -0.23
C PHE A 61 -11.11 28.49 -1.72
N ALA A 62 -12.06 27.94 -2.48
CA ALA A 62 -12.18 28.17 -3.92
C ALA A 62 -10.84 27.94 -4.64
N ASN A 63 -10.19 26.80 -4.35
CA ASN A 63 -8.93 26.46 -5.02
C ASN A 63 -9.22 26.15 -6.49
N ASN A 64 -8.33 26.58 -7.38
CA ASN A 64 -8.34 26.05 -8.73
C ASN A 64 -8.02 24.55 -8.66
N LEU A 65 -8.69 23.78 -9.50
CA LEU A 65 -8.45 22.36 -9.67
C LEU A 65 -7.35 22.18 -10.71
N TRP A 66 -6.29 21.49 -10.32
CA TRP A 66 -5.14 21.21 -11.17
C TRP A 66 -4.96 19.72 -11.38
N THR A 67 -4.30 19.38 -12.49
CA THR A 67 -3.70 18.06 -12.68
C THR A 67 -2.18 18.19 -12.73
N THR A 68 -1.46 17.19 -12.24
CA THR A 68 0.00 17.09 -12.35
C THR A 68 0.40 15.61 -12.40
N THR A 69 1.52 15.29 -13.02
CA THR A 69 2.00 13.91 -13.18
C THR A 69 3.09 13.61 -12.17
N LEU A 70 2.94 12.50 -11.45
CA LEU A 70 3.93 11.96 -10.51
C LEU A 70 4.43 10.61 -11.02
N THR A 71 5.65 10.24 -10.69
CA THR A 71 6.06 8.83 -10.73
C THR A 71 5.45 8.05 -9.56
N GLY A 72 5.38 6.73 -9.64
CA GLY A 72 4.94 5.90 -8.50
C GLY A 72 5.80 6.11 -7.26
N ALA A 73 7.12 6.29 -7.42
CA ALA A 73 8.02 6.64 -6.33
C ALA A 73 7.67 8.00 -5.69
N GLN A 74 7.32 9.00 -6.50
CA GLN A 74 6.85 10.29 -5.99
C GLN A 74 5.50 10.16 -5.28
N LEU A 75 4.55 9.37 -5.81
CA LEU A 75 3.28 9.11 -5.13
C LEU A 75 3.50 8.41 -3.78
N LYS A 76 4.41 7.45 -3.70
CA LYS A 76 4.84 6.82 -2.44
C LYS A 76 5.40 7.84 -1.47
N GLN A 77 6.24 8.76 -1.93
CA GLN A 77 6.77 9.85 -1.11
C GLN A 77 5.66 10.80 -0.62
N VAL A 78 4.64 11.10 -1.44
CA VAL A 78 3.48 11.91 -1.01
C VAL A 78 2.69 11.22 0.10
N LEU A 79 2.54 9.90 0.05
CA LEU A 79 1.89 9.14 1.13
C LEU A 79 2.76 9.05 2.38
N GLU A 80 4.08 9.00 2.25
CA GLU A 80 5.03 9.13 3.37
C GLU A 80 4.94 10.51 4.04
N GLU A 81 4.75 11.58 3.26
CA GLU A 81 4.61 12.94 3.78
C GLU A 81 3.36 13.12 4.67
N GLN A 82 2.43 12.15 4.71
CA GLN A 82 1.37 12.14 5.73
C GLN A 82 1.93 12.14 7.15
N TRP A 83 3.10 11.55 7.39
CA TRP A 83 3.87 11.73 8.63
C TRP A 83 4.66 13.03 8.55
N GLN A 84 4.17 14.04 9.23
CA GLN A 84 4.51 15.43 8.97
C GLN A 84 5.83 15.84 9.61
N THR A 85 6.74 16.33 8.77
CA THR A 85 8.03 16.90 9.16
C THR A 85 8.21 18.31 8.60
N THR A 86 9.03 19.11 9.27
CA THR A 86 9.59 20.35 8.71
C THR A 86 10.56 20.01 7.56
N ALA A 87 10.98 21.03 6.79
CA ALA A 87 11.82 20.81 5.61
C ALA A 87 13.20 20.21 5.95
N ASP A 88 13.69 20.46 7.16
CA ASP A 88 14.91 19.90 7.75
C ASP A 88 14.68 18.56 8.46
N GLY A 89 13.48 17.99 8.38
CA GLY A 89 13.16 16.67 8.92
C GLY A 89 12.75 16.65 10.40
N ALA A 90 12.59 17.80 11.05
CA ALA A 90 12.14 17.85 12.44
C ALA A 90 10.64 17.53 12.55
N GLN A 91 10.24 16.95 13.67
CA GLN A 91 8.85 16.64 13.97
C GLN A 91 8.00 17.91 14.07
N THR A 92 6.80 17.89 13.48
CA THR A 92 5.83 18.99 13.63
C THR A 92 4.83 18.71 14.75
N SER A 93 4.11 19.74 15.21
CA SER A 93 3.04 19.59 16.20
C SER A 93 1.81 18.81 15.69
N ARG A 94 1.62 18.77 14.38
CA ARG A 94 0.60 17.95 13.72
C ARG A 94 1.26 16.73 13.12
N ALA A 95 1.51 15.71 13.94
CA ALA A 95 2.32 14.54 13.57
C ALA A 95 1.85 13.81 12.31
N TYR A 96 0.54 13.85 12.01
CA TYR A 96 -0.04 13.10 10.91
C TYR A 96 -1.19 13.86 10.23
N LEU A 97 -1.24 13.84 8.90
CA LEU A 97 -2.35 14.36 8.09
C LEU A 97 -2.82 13.27 7.10
N GLN A 98 -3.99 12.68 7.37
CA GLN A 98 -4.58 11.67 6.49
C GLN A 98 -5.06 12.28 5.18
N LEU A 99 -4.40 11.95 4.07
CA LEU A 99 -4.88 12.31 2.73
C LEU A 99 -6.19 11.57 2.42
N GLY A 100 -7.13 12.28 1.79
CA GLY A 100 -8.27 11.68 1.11
C GLY A 100 -7.88 11.30 -0.30
N LEU A 101 -8.20 10.08 -0.71
CA LEU A 101 -7.89 9.54 -2.03
C LEU A 101 -9.18 9.13 -2.75
N SER A 102 -9.17 9.17 -4.08
CA SER A 102 -10.30 8.68 -4.89
C SER A 102 -10.51 7.17 -4.69
N SER A 103 -11.72 6.71 -4.96
CA SER A 103 -12.23 5.36 -4.70
C SER A 103 -11.36 4.22 -5.21
N ASN A 104 -10.62 4.46 -6.30
CA ASN A 104 -9.79 3.48 -6.96
C ASN A 104 -8.42 3.27 -6.31
N VAL A 105 -8.07 4.00 -5.23
CA VAL A 105 -6.77 3.89 -4.57
C VAL A 105 -6.87 3.12 -3.26
N SER A 106 -5.94 2.19 -3.05
CA SER A 106 -5.63 1.64 -1.73
C SER A 106 -4.13 1.47 -1.57
N TYR A 107 -3.66 1.47 -0.33
CA TYR A 107 -2.26 1.24 0.00
C TYR A 107 -2.10 0.54 1.34
N THR A 108 -0.99 -0.17 1.48
CA THR A 108 -0.56 -0.79 2.73
C THR A 108 0.61 -0.03 3.33
N PHE A 109 0.75 -0.12 4.64
CA PHE A 109 1.86 0.47 5.35
C PHE A 109 2.34 -0.42 6.50
N THR A 110 3.61 -0.34 6.84
CA THR A 110 4.25 -1.06 7.96
C THR A 110 4.58 -0.13 9.12
N GLY A 111 4.59 1.18 8.86
CA GLY A 111 4.99 2.24 9.80
C GLY A 111 4.39 2.09 11.19
N ALA A 112 5.24 1.93 12.20
CA ALA A 112 4.84 2.04 13.60
C ALA A 112 4.90 3.50 14.03
N ARG A 113 3.74 4.06 14.38
CA ARG A 113 3.68 5.39 14.99
C ARG A 113 4.11 5.30 16.45
N ASP A 114 4.89 6.28 16.90
CA ASP A 114 5.13 6.46 18.32
C ASP A 114 3.86 6.96 19.04
N SER A 115 3.94 7.11 20.36
CA SER A 115 2.81 7.59 21.18
C SER A 115 2.34 9.01 20.82
N SER A 116 3.15 9.77 20.08
CA SER A 116 2.86 11.12 19.61
C SER A 116 2.34 11.16 18.17
N GLY A 117 2.24 10.00 17.51
CA GLY A 117 1.72 9.85 16.16
C GLY A 117 2.77 10.00 15.05
N HIS A 118 4.04 10.18 15.38
CA HIS A 118 5.13 10.32 14.41
C HIS A 118 5.67 8.95 13.98
N ALA A 119 6.26 8.89 12.79
CA ALA A 119 6.97 7.71 12.30
C ALA A 119 8.22 8.12 11.51
N THR A 120 9.16 7.19 11.33
CA THR A 120 10.36 7.42 10.51
C THR A 120 9.96 7.54 9.06
N LEU A 121 10.18 8.71 8.44
CA LEU A 121 9.86 8.94 7.04
C LEU A 121 10.57 7.95 6.11
N ASN A 122 9.94 7.63 4.98
CA ASN A 122 10.46 6.76 3.91
C ASN A 122 10.60 5.29 4.29
N ASN A 123 9.89 4.86 5.33
CA ASN A 123 9.91 3.48 5.81
C ASN A 123 8.53 3.01 6.31
N ASN A 124 7.46 3.67 5.86
CA ASN A 124 6.12 3.38 6.33
C ASN A 124 5.24 2.82 5.22
N ILE A 125 5.26 3.38 4.02
CA ILE A 125 4.43 2.93 2.90
C ILE A 125 5.05 1.69 2.29
N ASP A 126 4.23 0.66 2.12
CA ASP A 126 4.65 -0.61 1.55
C ASP A 126 4.28 -0.64 0.07
N GLU A 127 3.02 -0.93 -0.24
CA GLU A 127 2.51 -1.04 -1.61
C GLU A 127 1.34 -0.10 -1.87
N ILE A 128 1.21 0.35 -3.12
CA ILE A 128 0.11 1.20 -3.59
C ILE A 128 -0.57 0.48 -4.74
N PHE A 129 -1.91 0.48 -4.72
CA PHE A 129 -2.74 -0.10 -5.75
C PHE A 129 -3.69 0.95 -6.31
N ILE A 130 -3.78 1.01 -7.64
CA ILE A 130 -4.75 1.83 -8.38
C ILE A 130 -5.55 0.89 -9.27
N ASP A 131 -6.87 0.92 -9.17
CA ASP A 131 -7.78 0.01 -9.90
C ASP A 131 -7.44 -1.48 -9.69
N GLY A 132 -7.02 -1.83 -8.46
CA GLY A 132 -6.59 -3.18 -8.09
C GLY A 132 -5.25 -3.62 -8.67
N LYS A 133 -4.49 -2.73 -9.31
CA LYS A 133 -3.16 -3.02 -9.86
C LYS A 133 -2.06 -2.33 -9.06
N LYS A 134 -1.01 -3.08 -8.75
CA LYS A 134 0.17 -2.56 -8.05
C LYS A 134 0.84 -1.48 -8.88
N VAL A 135 1.17 -0.37 -8.22
CA VAL A 135 1.92 0.75 -8.80
C VAL A 135 3.43 0.42 -8.76
N THR A 136 4.12 0.63 -9.87
CA THR A 136 5.59 0.56 -9.94
C THR A 136 6.22 1.94 -9.75
N ASP A 137 7.47 2.00 -9.29
CA ASP A 137 8.17 3.25 -8.98
C ASP A 137 8.28 4.21 -10.18
N ASP A 138 8.37 3.69 -11.39
CA ASP A 138 8.52 4.42 -12.65
C ASP A 138 7.19 4.77 -13.33
N GLN A 139 6.07 4.19 -12.87
CA GLN A 139 4.76 4.42 -13.44
C GLN A 139 4.39 5.91 -13.35
N GLN A 140 4.01 6.50 -14.48
CA GLN A 140 3.49 7.86 -14.53
C GLN A 140 2.01 7.86 -14.14
N ILE A 141 1.64 8.72 -13.19
CA ILE A 141 0.31 8.80 -12.60
C ILE A 141 -0.10 10.27 -12.58
N THR A 142 -1.17 10.60 -13.30
CA THR A 142 -1.74 11.95 -13.29
C THR A 142 -2.70 12.08 -12.11
N VAL A 143 -2.43 13.03 -11.23
CA VAL A 143 -3.22 13.28 -10.01
C VAL A 143 -4.02 14.58 -10.15
N ALA A 144 -5.29 14.56 -9.76
CA ALA A 144 -6.14 15.75 -9.64
C ALA A 144 -6.11 16.29 -8.20
N ILE A 145 -5.73 17.55 -8.03
CA ILE A 145 -5.45 18.17 -6.73
C ILE A 145 -5.86 19.65 -6.65
N PRO A 146 -6.10 20.20 -5.44
CA PRO A 146 -6.23 21.65 -5.25
C PRO A 146 -4.91 22.37 -5.54
N SER A 147 -4.99 23.63 -6.01
CA SER A 147 -3.84 24.52 -6.19
C SER A 147 -2.98 24.68 -4.94
N PHE A 148 -3.57 24.59 -3.73
CA PHE A 148 -2.83 24.60 -2.47
C PHE A 148 -1.82 23.46 -2.37
N LEU A 149 -2.22 22.24 -2.75
CA LEU A 149 -1.34 21.07 -2.73
C LEU A 149 -0.35 21.05 -3.89
N LEU A 150 -0.73 21.60 -5.05
CA LEU A 150 0.21 21.80 -6.16
C LEU A 150 1.42 22.64 -5.73
N GLY A 151 1.23 23.61 -4.83
CA GLY A 151 2.31 24.42 -4.25
C GLY A 151 3.11 23.73 -3.13
N GLY A 152 2.83 22.47 -2.80
CA GLY A 152 3.45 21.74 -1.69
C GLY A 152 2.91 22.13 -0.31
N GLY A 153 1.66 22.62 -0.24
CA GLY A 153 0.98 22.96 1.01
C GLY A 153 0.90 21.77 1.99
N ASP A 154 0.74 22.06 3.28
CA ASP A 154 0.71 21.06 4.37
C ASP A 154 1.91 20.08 4.35
N ASN A 155 3.09 20.60 3.97
CA ASN A 155 4.34 19.85 3.86
C ASN A 155 4.33 18.68 2.85
N PHE A 156 3.33 18.59 1.97
CA PHE A 156 3.30 17.63 0.86
C PHE A 156 4.21 18.10 -0.29
N ARG A 157 5.50 18.29 0.02
CA ARG A 157 6.48 18.95 -0.83
C ARG A 157 6.67 18.25 -2.16
N THR A 158 6.52 16.93 -2.19
CA THR A 158 6.69 16.15 -3.41
C THR A 158 5.64 16.50 -4.48
N LEU A 159 4.45 16.96 -4.10
CA LEU A 159 3.42 17.41 -5.06
C LEU A 159 3.86 18.64 -5.88
N SER A 160 4.76 19.48 -5.33
CA SER A 160 5.33 20.63 -6.05
C SER A 160 6.37 20.24 -7.11
N GLN A 161 6.79 18.97 -7.14
CA GLN A 161 7.76 18.41 -8.06
C GLN A 161 7.11 17.64 -9.21
N GLY A 162 5.77 17.59 -9.25
CA GLY A 162 5.05 16.94 -10.34
C GLY A 162 5.29 17.64 -11.68
N MET A 163 5.20 16.86 -12.75
CA MET A 163 5.44 17.30 -14.12
C MET A 163 4.12 17.63 -14.83
N ASP A 164 4.20 18.36 -15.94
CA ASP A 164 3.06 18.63 -16.82
C ASP A 164 1.82 19.19 -16.10
N ALA A 165 2.04 20.07 -15.12
CA ALA A 165 0.97 20.69 -14.36
C ALA A 165 0.03 21.50 -15.28
N LYS A 166 -1.27 21.22 -15.21
CA LYS A 166 -2.30 21.86 -16.04
C LYS A 166 -3.47 22.33 -15.19
N ASP A 167 -3.84 23.60 -15.38
CA ASP A 167 -5.07 24.17 -14.83
C ASP A 167 -6.27 23.61 -15.61
N THR A 168 -7.24 23.05 -14.89
CA THR A 168 -8.47 22.53 -15.50
C THR A 168 -9.49 23.63 -15.82
N ALA A 169 -9.22 24.86 -15.36
CA ALA A 169 -10.12 26.01 -15.36
C ALA A 169 -11.40 25.79 -14.54
N LEU A 170 -11.37 24.83 -13.61
CA LEU A 170 -12.43 24.58 -12.64
C LEU A 170 -12.01 25.07 -11.26
N VAL A 171 -12.99 25.52 -10.48
CA VAL A 171 -12.83 25.85 -9.06
C VAL A 171 -13.48 24.75 -8.24
N ASP A 172 -12.80 24.28 -7.18
CA ASP A 172 -13.23 23.14 -6.37
C ASP A 172 -14.62 23.30 -5.76
N SER A 173 -15.00 24.52 -5.36
CA SER A 173 -16.32 24.85 -4.82
C SER A 173 -17.46 24.67 -5.82
N ASP A 174 -17.27 25.04 -7.08
CA ASP A 174 -18.26 24.86 -8.15
C ASP A 174 -18.28 23.41 -8.66
N ALA A 175 -17.09 22.79 -8.74
CA ALA A 175 -16.94 21.39 -9.09
C ALA A 175 -17.65 20.48 -8.07
N PHE A 176 -17.53 20.77 -6.77
CA PHE A 176 -18.18 19.99 -5.73
C PHE A 176 -19.71 20.11 -5.76
N GLN A 177 -20.25 21.30 -5.96
CA GLN A 177 -21.69 21.47 -6.17
C GLN A 177 -22.20 20.70 -7.38
N SER A 178 -21.44 20.73 -8.49
CA SER A 178 -21.79 20.03 -9.73
C SER A 178 -21.73 18.52 -9.55
N TYR A 179 -20.70 18.02 -8.86
CA TYR A 179 -20.53 16.62 -8.52
C TYR A 179 -21.69 16.11 -7.65
N LEU A 180 -22.02 16.82 -6.56
CA LEU A 180 -23.15 16.46 -5.68
C LEU A 180 -24.49 16.40 -6.43
N LYS A 181 -24.74 17.33 -7.36
CA LYS A 181 -25.94 17.30 -8.22
C LYS A 181 -25.94 16.10 -9.16
N GLY A 182 -24.78 15.71 -9.68
CA GLY A 182 -24.62 14.54 -10.55
C GLY A 182 -24.86 13.22 -9.82
N GLU A 183 -24.37 13.09 -8.60
CA GLU A 183 -24.56 11.91 -7.75
C GLU A 183 -26.01 11.77 -7.25
N GLY A 184 -26.68 12.89 -6.99
CA GLY A 184 -28.03 12.93 -6.43
C GLY A 184 -28.04 12.53 -4.96
N THR A 185 -27.94 11.23 -4.64
CA THR A 185 -27.85 10.72 -3.26
C THR A 185 -26.43 10.29 -2.95
N ILE A 186 -25.80 10.97 -1.99
CA ILE A 186 -24.49 10.58 -1.46
C ILE A 186 -24.66 9.75 -0.19
N SER A 187 -23.75 8.80 0.03
CA SER A 187 -23.69 7.99 1.26
C SER A 187 -22.25 7.97 1.80
N PRO A 188 -22.06 7.90 3.13
CA PRO A 188 -20.72 7.72 3.69
C PRO A 188 -20.06 6.46 3.16
N ARG A 189 -18.79 6.59 2.78
CA ARG A 189 -17.92 5.48 2.42
C ARG A 189 -17.00 5.16 3.60
N PHE A 190 -17.22 4.02 4.24
CA PHE A 190 -16.46 3.58 5.42
C PHE A 190 -15.26 2.69 5.07
N ASN A 191 -15.08 2.33 3.80
CA ASN A 191 -13.94 1.52 3.38
C ASN A 191 -12.62 2.22 3.72
N LYS A 192 -11.68 1.49 4.31
CA LYS A 192 -10.35 2.01 4.60
C LYS A 192 -9.46 1.87 3.38
N GLN A 193 -8.75 2.93 3.01
CA GLN A 193 -7.79 2.91 1.89
C GLN A 193 -6.34 2.69 2.36
N ALA A 194 -6.09 2.78 3.67
CA ALA A 194 -4.78 2.64 4.30
C ALA A 194 -4.84 1.53 5.34
N VAL A 195 -4.28 0.36 5.06
CA VAL A 195 -4.29 -0.78 6.00
C VAL A 195 -2.88 -1.11 6.45
N LYS A 196 -2.70 -1.28 7.76
CA LYS A 196 -1.39 -1.63 8.30
C LYS A 196 -1.15 -3.13 8.16
N ILE A 197 -0.04 -3.50 7.54
CA ILE A 197 0.38 -4.89 7.36
C ILE A 197 1.70 -5.12 8.12
N SER A 198 1.82 -6.25 8.81
CA SER A 198 3.05 -6.68 9.48
C SER A 198 3.20 -8.20 9.45
N ASP A 199 4.38 -8.67 9.84
CA ASP A 199 4.69 -10.11 9.98
C ASP A 199 4.52 -10.90 8.66
N VAL A 200 4.75 -10.23 7.53
CA VAL A 200 4.80 -10.86 6.21
C VAL A 200 6.13 -11.61 6.10
N ALA A 201 6.07 -12.87 5.69
CA ALA A 201 7.27 -13.67 5.44
C ALA A 201 7.88 -13.32 4.08
N ASP A 202 9.21 -13.45 3.96
CA ASP A 202 9.91 -13.28 2.67
C ASP A 202 9.39 -14.25 1.60
N SER A 203 8.97 -15.46 2.02
CA SER A 203 8.35 -16.47 1.17
C SER A 203 7.53 -17.46 2.00
N TYR A 204 6.42 -17.95 1.43
CA TYR A 204 5.54 -18.96 2.03
C TYR A 204 5.69 -20.32 1.34
N ASP A 205 5.66 -21.40 2.11
CA ASP A 205 5.61 -22.76 1.56
C ASP A 205 4.23 -23.02 0.94
N ALA A 206 4.19 -23.46 -0.33
CA ALA A 206 2.95 -23.78 -1.05
C ALA A 206 2.08 -24.86 -0.34
N SER A 207 2.69 -25.68 0.53
CA SER A 207 2.01 -26.67 1.35
C SER A 207 1.61 -26.17 2.75
N GLY A 208 2.06 -24.97 3.13
CA GLY A 208 1.81 -24.36 4.43
C GLY A 208 0.63 -23.40 4.44
N ASN A 209 0.71 -22.41 5.32
CA ASN A 209 -0.29 -21.37 5.50
C ASN A 209 0.28 -20.01 5.10
N LEU A 210 -0.59 -19.18 4.53
CA LEU A 210 -0.35 -17.75 4.38
C LEU A 210 -0.65 -17.08 5.72
N THR A 211 0.39 -16.52 6.34
CA THR A 211 0.31 -15.89 7.67
C THR A 211 0.85 -14.48 7.66
N PHE A 212 0.09 -13.51 8.19
CA PHE A 212 0.53 -12.14 8.42
C PHE A 212 -0.51 -11.42 9.31
N THR A 213 -0.21 -10.20 9.73
CA THR A 213 -1.14 -9.39 10.54
C THR A 213 -1.66 -8.21 9.73
N ALA A 214 -2.97 -8.02 9.69
CA ALA A 214 -3.62 -6.80 9.21
C ALA A 214 -4.20 -6.04 10.41
N SER A 215 -3.84 -4.78 10.58
CA SER A 215 -4.22 -3.97 11.74
C SER A 215 -4.68 -2.57 11.32
N GLU A 216 -5.19 -1.84 12.30
CA GLU A 216 -5.87 -0.56 12.08
C GLU A 216 -6.99 -0.71 11.04
N LEU A 217 -7.83 -1.74 11.14
CA LEU A 217 -8.90 -1.97 10.15
C LEU A 217 -10.12 -1.07 10.38
N ASN A 218 -10.38 -0.69 11.62
CA ASN A 218 -11.52 0.15 11.97
C ASN A 218 -11.32 1.61 11.54
N VAL A 219 -12.42 2.26 11.19
CA VAL A 219 -12.49 3.68 10.89
C VAL A 219 -13.23 4.39 12.01
N ASP A 220 -12.59 5.41 12.58
CA ASP A 220 -13.19 6.26 13.60
C ASP A 220 -14.12 7.29 12.94
N SER A 221 -15.29 6.82 12.51
CA SER A 221 -16.33 7.67 11.93
C SER A 221 -17.70 7.33 12.52
N PHE A 222 -18.58 8.32 12.52
CA PHE A 222 -19.92 8.18 13.04
C PHE A 222 -20.71 7.11 12.27
N LYS A 223 -21.27 6.15 12.99
CA LYS A 223 -22.01 4.99 12.45
C LYS A 223 -21.19 4.11 11.50
N ALA A 224 -19.86 4.20 11.50
CA ALA A 224 -19.02 3.24 10.79
C ALA A 224 -19.25 1.84 11.39
N PRO A 225 -19.54 0.81 10.57
CA PRO A 225 -19.65 -0.54 11.08
C PRO A 225 -18.28 -1.05 11.52
N ALA A 226 -18.26 -1.89 12.57
CA ALA A 226 -17.05 -2.59 12.96
C ALA A 226 -16.74 -3.68 11.92
N ILE A 227 -15.45 -3.87 11.63
CA ILE A 227 -15.01 -5.00 10.82
C ILE A 227 -14.85 -6.20 11.76
N GLU A 228 -15.63 -7.25 11.54
CA GLU A 228 -15.59 -8.48 12.34
C GLU A 228 -14.84 -9.62 11.64
N LYS A 229 -14.72 -9.54 10.31
CA LYS A 229 -14.20 -10.63 9.48
C LYS A 229 -13.64 -10.11 8.15
N LEU A 230 -12.52 -10.67 7.72
CA LEU A 230 -11.95 -10.46 6.39
C LEU A 230 -12.01 -11.75 5.58
N SER A 231 -12.45 -11.67 4.32
CA SER A 231 -12.15 -12.71 3.33
C SER A 231 -10.74 -12.54 2.81
N VAL A 232 -10.02 -13.65 2.64
CA VAL A 232 -8.64 -13.71 2.17
C VAL A 232 -8.63 -14.47 0.86
N SER A 233 -8.14 -13.82 -0.20
CA SER A 233 -7.98 -14.43 -1.52
C SER A 233 -6.61 -14.16 -2.09
N VAL A 234 -6.15 -15.05 -2.97
CA VAL A 234 -4.88 -14.91 -3.69
C VAL A 234 -5.15 -15.07 -5.18
N ASP A 235 -4.81 -14.06 -5.97
CA ASP A 235 -5.11 -13.96 -7.40
C ASP A 235 -6.60 -14.25 -7.71
N GLY A 236 -7.50 -13.79 -6.82
CA GLY A 236 -8.94 -14.01 -6.92
C GLY A 236 -9.44 -15.39 -6.42
N VAL A 237 -8.54 -16.30 -6.02
CA VAL A 237 -8.91 -17.59 -5.42
C VAL A 237 -9.11 -17.42 -3.92
N GLU A 238 -10.33 -17.65 -3.43
CA GLU A 238 -10.64 -17.57 -2.00
C GLU A 238 -9.95 -18.70 -1.19
N LEU A 239 -9.09 -18.31 -0.26
CA LEU A 239 -8.36 -19.23 0.59
C LEU A 239 -9.11 -19.53 1.89
N GLY A 240 -9.74 -18.49 2.46
CA GLY A 240 -10.47 -18.59 3.70
C GLY A 240 -10.76 -17.20 4.27
N THR A 241 -10.91 -17.14 5.58
CA THR A 241 -11.31 -15.90 6.27
C THR A 241 -10.57 -15.73 7.58
N ALA A 242 -10.30 -14.50 7.98
CA ALA A 242 -9.70 -14.15 9.27
C ALA A 242 -10.69 -13.35 10.12
N SER A 243 -10.81 -13.69 11.40
CA SER A 243 -11.58 -12.89 12.37
C SER A 243 -10.85 -11.60 12.73
N VAL A 244 -11.59 -10.53 12.96
CA VAL A 244 -11.06 -9.23 13.36
C VAL A 244 -11.47 -8.93 14.79
N GLU A 245 -10.48 -8.69 15.65
CA GLU A 245 -10.66 -8.32 17.05
C GLU A 245 -9.97 -6.98 17.31
N GLY A 246 -10.70 -5.99 17.83
CA GLY A 246 -10.14 -4.66 18.10
C GLY A 246 -9.54 -3.98 16.87
N GLY A 247 -10.04 -4.26 15.66
CA GLY A 247 -9.50 -3.74 14.41
C GLY A 247 -8.22 -4.42 13.94
N THR A 248 -7.88 -5.60 14.47
CA THR A 248 -6.74 -6.42 14.06
C THR A 248 -7.19 -7.83 13.66
N ALA A 249 -6.73 -8.31 12.51
CA ALA A 249 -6.84 -9.69 12.07
C ALA A 249 -5.45 -10.33 11.97
N LYS A 250 -5.30 -11.49 12.59
CA LYS A 250 -4.19 -12.41 12.31
C LYS A 250 -4.64 -13.34 11.20
N VAL A 251 -4.08 -13.15 10.02
CA VAL A 251 -4.35 -14.01 8.87
C VAL A 251 -3.55 -15.28 9.06
N ASP A 252 -4.23 -16.42 8.95
CA ASP A 252 -3.66 -17.76 8.96
C ASP A 252 -4.59 -18.64 8.12
N VAL A 253 -4.31 -18.73 6.82
CA VAL A 253 -5.14 -19.48 5.87
C VAL A 253 -4.31 -20.50 5.08
N PRO A 254 -4.81 -21.72 4.85
CA PRO A 254 -4.05 -22.74 4.14
C PRO A 254 -3.86 -22.41 2.66
N LEU A 255 -2.60 -22.50 2.19
CA LEU A 255 -2.23 -22.38 0.77
C LEU A 255 -2.38 -23.71 0.02
N ALA A 256 -2.27 -24.83 0.74
CA ALA A 256 -2.08 -26.19 0.22
C ALA A 256 -2.87 -26.49 -1.06
N GLY A 257 -2.18 -26.42 -2.20
CA GLY A 257 -2.68 -26.79 -3.53
C GLY A 257 -3.59 -25.77 -4.23
N LYS A 258 -3.82 -24.60 -3.63
CA LYS A 258 -4.65 -23.53 -4.21
C LYS A 258 -3.83 -22.47 -4.96
N VAL A 259 -2.58 -22.27 -4.56
CA VAL A 259 -1.70 -21.23 -5.10
C VAL A 259 -0.42 -21.89 -5.64
N ALA A 260 0.00 -21.47 -6.83
CA ALA A 260 1.22 -21.97 -7.44
C ALA A 260 2.47 -21.37 -6.79
N ALA A 261 3.65 -21.77 -7.25
CA ALA A 261 4.89 -21.09 -6.89
C ALA A 261 5.04 -19.81 -7.70
N GLY A 262 5.45 -18.73 -7.06
CA GLY A 262 5.64 -17.44 -7.73
C GLY A 262 5.27 -16.26 -6.85
N GLU A 263 5.23 -15.08 -7.48
CA GLU A 263 4.72 -13.86 -6.88
C GLU A 263 3.20 -13.80 -7.11
N HIS A 264 2.45 -13.45 -6.06
CA HIS A 264 0.99 -13.45 -6.06
C HIS A 264 0.45 -12.22 -5.32
N VAL A 265 -0.75 -11.76 -5.72
CA VAL A 265 -1.44 -10.68 -5.01
C VAL A 265 -2.46 -11.27 -4.06
N VAL A 266 -2.28 -10.99 -2.78
CA VAL A 266 -3.28 -11.26 -1.74
C VAL A 266 -4.26 -10.09 -1.70
N MET A 267 -5.55 -10.39 -1.68
CA MET A 267 -6.61 -9.41 -1.39
C MET A 267 -7.31 -9.77 -0.08
N LEU A 268 -7.33 -8.82 0.84
CA LEU A 268 -8.20 -8.80 2.00
C LEU A 268 -9.45 -7.98 1.66
N LYS A 269 -10.62 -8.49 2.02
CA LYS A 269 -11.88 -7.78 1.80
C LYS A 269 -12.83 -7.90 2.97
N ASP A 270 -13.43 -6.78 3.36
CA ASP A 270 -14.53 -6.71 4.31
C ASP A 270 -15.84 -6.37 3.58
N ALA A 271 -16.89 -7.13 3.85
CA ALA A 271 -18.20 -6.92 3.25
C ALA A 271 -18.98 -5.79 3.93
N ALA A 272 -18.72 -5.47 5.20
CA ALA A 272 -19.51 -4.49 5.95
C ALA A 272 -19.17 -3.04 5.56
N THR A 273 -17.88 -2.75 5.40
CA THR A 273 -17.35 -1.42 5.05
C THR A 273 -16.98 -1.29 3.57
N GLY A 274 -16.74 -2.42 2.88
CA GLY A 274 -16.13 -2.45 1.55
C GLY A 274 -14.62 -2.18 1.56
N THR A 275 -13.94 -2.31 2.71
CA THR A 275 -12.48 -2.19 2.81
C THR A 275 -11.82 -3.28 1.99
N GLU A 276 -10.89 -2.88 1.11
CA GLU A 276 -10.04 -3.78 0.33
C GLU A 276 -8.57 -3.39 0.53
N ALA A 277 -7.74 -4.36 0.90
CA ALA A 277 -6.30 -4.19 1.03
C ALA A 277 -5.58 -5.25 0.21
N HIS A 278 -4.54 -4.82 -0.48
CA HIS A 278 -3.75 -5.68 -1.35
C HIS A 278 -2.30 -5.70 -0.87
N LEU A 279 -1.67 -6.87 -0.93
CA LEU A 279 -0.24 -7.02 -0.73
C LEU A 279 0.30 -8.11 -1.65
N THR A 280 1.56 -7.96 -2.03
CA THR A 280 2.28 -8.96 -2.80
C THR A 280 2.96 -9.96 -1.88
N VAL A 281 2.86 -11.25 -2.16
CA VAL A 281 3.56 -12.31 -1.44
C VAL A 281 4.26 -13.25 -2.39
N THR A 282 5.36 -13.85 -1.94
CA THR A 282 6.06 -14.90 -2.67
C THR A 282 5.67 -16.25 -2.11
N VAL A 283 5.27 -17.18 -2.97
CA VAL A 283 5.07 -18.59 -2.63
C VAL A 283 6.22 -19.41 -3.20
N GLY A 284 7.10 -19.88 -2.31
CA GLY A 284 8.20 -20.77 -2.63
C GLY A 284 7.69 -22.19 -2.83
N GLY A 285 7.63 -22.65 -4.09
CA GLY A 285 7.15 -23.98 -4.47
C GLY A 285 8.02 -25.16 -4.01
N LYS A 286 8.92 -24.98 -3.04
CA LYS A 286 9.78 -26.05 -2.54
C LYS A 286 9.83 -26.00 -1.02
N LYS A 287 9.31 -27.07 -0.42
CA LYS A 287 9.71 -27.50 0.91
C LYS A 287 11.24 -27.56 0.94
N ALA A 288 11.89 -26.80 1.80
CA ALA A 288 13.32 -26.94 2.03
C ALA A 288 13.59 -28.37 2.51
N VAL A 289 14.20 -29.19 1.65
CA VAL A 289 14.76 -30.48 2.08
C VAL A 289 16.10 -30.15 2.66
N ALA A 290 16.20 -29.94 3.98
CA ALA A 290 17.50 -29.73 4.61
C ALA A 290 18.48 -30.81 4.11
N PHE A 291 19.63 -30.39 3.58
CA PHE A 291 20.64 -31.32 3.11
C PHE A 291 21.04 -32.20 4.30
N PRO A 292 20.91 -33.55 4.21
CA PRO A 292 21.17 -34.44 5.34
C PRO A 292 22.59 -34.31 5.92
N ASP A 293 23.54 -33.85 5.09
CA ASP A 293 24.95 -33.65 5.41
C ASP A 293 25.30 -32.21 5.82
N VAL A 294 24.31 -31.32 5.95
CA VAL A 294 24.47 -29.94 6.46
C VAL A 294 23.56 -29.76 7.69
N PRO A 295 23.90 -30.34 8.85
CA PRO A 295 23.08 -30.23 10.04
C PRO A 295 23.09 -28.80 10.62
N ALA A 296 22.04 -28.45 11.35
CA ALA A 296 21.94 -27.18 12.07
C ALA A 296 23.15 -26.99 13.00
N GLY A 297 23.85 -25.85 12.87
CA GLY A 297 25.09 -25.55 13.59
C GLY A 297 26.38 -25.86 12.83
N SER A 298 26.30 -26.45 11.62
CA SER A 298 27.45 -26.54 10.72
C SER A 298 27.84 -25.17 10.15
N LEU A 299 29.12 -25.02 9.80
CA LEU A 299 29.63 -23.83 9.12
C LEU A 299 28.85 -23.61 7.82
N PHE A 300 28.39 -22.37 7.61
CA PHE A 300 27.60 -21.94 6.45
C PHE A 300 26.20 -22.57 6.32
N TYR A 301 25.66 -23.20 7.38
CA TYR A 301 24.31 -23.75 7.37
C TYR A 301 23.26 -22.74 6.87
N ASN A 302 23.32 -21.49 7.35
CA ASN A 302 22.35 -20.45 6.98
C ASN A 302 22.47 -20.08 5.49
N GLU A 303 23.69 -19.90 5.01
CA GLU A 303 23.97 -19.53 3.62
C GLU A 303 23.61 -20.65 2.63
N ILE A 304 23.89 -21.90 2.98
CA ILE A 304 23.56 -23.08 2.18
C ILE A 304 22.04 -23.28 2.11
N THR A 305 21.37 -23.13 3.26
CA THR A 305 19.91 -23.21 3.34
C THR A 305 19.25 -22.10 2.53
N TRP A 306 19.77 -20.87 2.61
CA TRP A 306 19.32 -19.76 1.77
C TRP A 306 19.52 -20.05 0.27
N MET A 307 20.69 -20.52 -0.15
CA MET A 307 20.93 -20.88 -1.56
C MET A 307 19.96 -21.96 -2.06
N GLN A 308 19.59 -22.90 -1.19
CA GLN A 308 18.62 -23.93 -1.52
C GLN A 308 17.20 -23.35 -1.64
N GLN A 309 16.80 -22.48 -0.71
CA GLN A 309 15.49 -21.81 -0.68
C GLN A 309 15.26 -20.96 -1.93
N GLU A 310 16.29 -20.22 -2.36
CA GLU A 310 16.28 -19.41 -3.58
C GLU A 310 16.38 -20.27 -4.86
N GLY A 311 16.50 -21.60 -4.73
CA GLY A 311 16.65 -22.51 -5.87
C GLY A 311 17.98 -22.36 -6.62
N ILE A 312 18.95 -21.66 -6.05
CA ILE A 312 20.30 -21.43 -6.60
C ILE A 312 21.11 -22.73 -6.59
N THR A 313 20.86 -23.60 -5.60
CA THR A 313 21.43 -24.95 -5.54
C THR A 313 20.36 -25.98 -5.25
N THR A 314 20.44 -27.12 -5.92
CA THR A 314 19.63 -28.31 -5.60
C THR A 314 20.44 -29.38 -4.87
N GLY A 315 21.74 -29.15 -4.67
CA GLY A 315 22.69 -30.17 -4.22
C GLY A 315 22.92 -31.26 -5.27
N TRP A 316 23.40 -32.41 -4.80
CA TRP A 316 23.67 -33.59 -5.61
C TRP A 316 22.41 -34.42 -5.84
N GLU A 317 22.43 -35.33 -6.82
CA GLU A 317 21.30 -36.21 -7.14
C GLU A 317 20.88 -37.10 -5.95
N ASP A 318 21.79 -37.37 -5.02
CA ASP A 318 21.53 -38.13 -3.79
C ASP A 318 20.92 -37.28 -2.65
N GLY A 319 20.68 -35.98 -2.90
CA GLY A 319 20.09 -35.05 -1.94
C GLY A 319 21.07 -34.47 -0.91
N THR A 320 22.39 -34.58 -1.13
CA THR A 320 23.44 -33.99 -0.27
C THR A 320 23.99 -32.66 -0.82
N PHE A 321 24.66 -31.85 0.01
CA PHE A 321 25.33 -30.61 -0.42
C PHE A 321 26.84 -30.77 -0.63
N ARG A 322 27.47 -31.59 0.22
CA ARG A 322 28.90 -31.89 0.31
C ARG A 322 29.78 -30.65 0.53
N PRO A 323 29.62 -29.95 1.67
CA PRO A 323 30.29 -28.67 1.91
C PRO A 323 31.83 -28.75 1.97
N TYR A 324 32.39 -29.95 2.20
CA TYR A 324 33.83 -30.17 2.33
C TYR A 324 34.48 -30.79 1.08
N ASP A 325 33.68 -31.11 0.06
CA ASP A 325 34.20 -31.68 -1.18
C ASP A 325 34.71 -30.57 -2.10
N SER A 326 35.85 -30.79 -2.74
CA SER A 326 36.36 -29.85 -3.74
C SER A 326 35.44 -29.80 -4.96
N VAL A 327 34.87 -28.62 -5.26
CA VAL A 327 34.03 -28.41 -6.44
C VAL A 327 34.93 -28.27 -7.67
N SER A 328 34.87 -29.25 -8.60
CA SER A 328 35.54 -29.15 -9.91
C SER A 328 34.64 -28.41 -10.91
N ARG A 329 35.22 -27.80 -11.96
CA ARG A 329 34.44 -27.12 -13.02
C ARG A 329 33.41 -28.02 -13.71
N HIS A 330 33.59 -29.35 -13.67
CA HIS A 330 32.62 -30.32 -14.17
C HIS A 330 31.41 -30.53 -13.25
N HIS A 331 31.44 -30.01 -12.00
CA HIS A 331 30.35 -30.08 -11.03
C HIS A 331 29.42 -28.84 -11.08
N MET A 332 29.77 -27.80 -11.86
CA MET A 332 28.94 -26.61 -12.07
C MET A 332 27.61 -26.80 -12.83
N PRO A 333 27.33 -27.89 -13.60
CA PRO A 333 26.01 -28.05 -14.24
C PRO A 333 24.84 -28.24 -13.25
N ASN A 334 25.13 -28.67 -12.01
CA ASN A 334 24.12 -28.95 -10.98
C ASN A 334 23.86 -27.75 -10.03
N ILE A 335 24.62 -26.67 -10.17
CA ILE A 335 24.36 -25.39 -9.52
C ILE A 335 23.71 -24.51 -10.59
N GLY A 336 22.39 -24.41 -10.57
CA GLY A 336 21.63 -23.62 -11.55
C GLY A 336 21.89 -22.12 -11.36
N ILE A 337 22.86 -21.55 -12.09
CA ILE A 337 23.16 -20.12 -12.04
C ILE A 337 22.13 -19.37 -12.89
N ARG A 338 21.09 -18.83 -12.25
CA ARG A 338 20.22 -17.80 -12.82
C ARG A 338 20.51 -16.46 -12.14
N GLU A 339 20.87 -15.47 -12.96
CA GLU A 339 21.01 -14.04 -12.69
C GLU A 339 22.33 -13.51 -12.07
N ARG A 340 22.95 -12.55 -12.78
CA ARG A 340 24.38 -12.20 -12.70
C ARG A 340 24.76 -11.01 -11.81
N ASN A 341 23.83 -10.33 -11.15
CA ASN A 341 24.17 -9.03 -10.53
C ASN A 341 24.31 -9.03 -9.00
N ILE A 342 23.66 -9.94 -8.26
CA ILE A 342 23.81 -10.05 -6.79
C ILE A 342 24.93 -11.05 -6.39
N PHE A 343 25.27 -11.96 -7.30
CA PHE A 343 26.28 -13.01 -7.12
C PHE A 343 27.66 -12.46 -6.72
N TRP A 344 28.07 -11.31 -7.27
CA TRP A 344 29.44 -10.82 -7.10
C TRP A 344 29.78 -10.30 -5.69
N MET A 345 28.85 -9.67 -4.97
CA MET A 345 29.17 -9.06 -3.67
C MET A 345 29.18 -10.06 -2.51
N ARG A 346 28.41 -11.16 -2.59
CA ARG A 346 28.37 -12.20 -1.54
C ARG A 346 29.28 -13.39 -1.83
N CYS A 347 29.51 -13.76 -3.10
CA CYS A 347 30.49 -14.81 -3.43
C CYS A 347 31.94 -14.39 -3.13
N ILE A 348 32.27 -13.09 -3.07
CA ILE A 348 33.60 -12.63 -2.62
C ILE A 348 33.86 -13.05 -1.17
N LYS A 349 32.86 -13.00 -0.28
CA LYS A 349 32.99 -13.51 1.09
C LYS A 349 33.20 -15.03 1.11
N PHE A 350 32.45 -15.78 0.30
CA PHE A 350 32.54 -17.24 0.24
C PHE A 350 33.86 -17.73 -0.38
N TRP A 351 34.35 -17.06 -1.44
CA TRP A 351 35.61 -17.40 -2.09
C TRP A 351 36.82 -17.11 -1.22
N PHE A 352 36.82 -16.00 -0.45
CA PHE A 352 37.90 -15.69 0.50
C PHE A 352 37.97 -16.65 1.70
N LEU A 353 36.84 -17.20 2.15
CA LEU A 353 36.78 -18.08 3.32
C LEU A 353 37.04 -19.56 3.00
N CYS A 354 36.85 -20.01 1.75
CA CYS A 354 37.21 -21.37 1.33
C CYS A 354 38.68 -21.51 0.89
N HIS A 355 39.46 -20.41 0.82
CA HIS A 355 40.88 -20.41 0.40
C HIS A 355 41.84 -19.88 1.49
N LEU A 356 41.40 -19.88 2.75
CA LEU A 356 42.21 -19.80 3.96
C LEU A 356 42.00 -21.09 4.75
#